data_AF-A0A6A5ZB25-F1
#
_entry.id   AF-A0A6A5ZB25-F1
#
_cell.length_a   1.000
_cell.length_b   1.000
_cell.length_c   1.000
_cell.angle_alpha   90.00
_cell.angle_beta   90.00
_cell.angle_gamma   90.00
#
_symmetry.space_group_name_H-M   'P 1'
#
loop_
_entity.id
_entity.type
_entity.pdbx_description
1 polymer ?
#
loop_
_entity_poly.entity_id
_entity_poly.type
_entity_poly.pdbx_seq_one_letter_code
_entity_poly.pdbx_strand_id
1 'polypeptide(L)' 'YYKNINRILNIIKVASLLLNISKYKFNITFIKYLGFIIKIKKGLYIDFKKVKAIKE' A
#
# COMPACT_ATOMS: atom_id res chain seq x y z
N TYR A 1 -0.59 13.02 10.30
CA TYR A 1 -0.19 11.82 9.52
C TYR A 1 -0.38 10.52 10.31
N TYR A 2 0.20 10.37 11.51
CA TYR A 2 0.15 9.10 12.25
C TYR A 2 -1.22 8.73 12.86
N LYS A 3 -2.14 9.68 13.01
CA LYS A 3 -3.48 9.45 13.58
C LYS A 3 -4.25 8.33 12.87
N ASN A 4 -4.20 8.29 11.53
CA ASN A 4 -4.90 7.27 10.75
C ASN A 4 -4.22 5.90 10.84
N ILE A 5 -2.88 5.87 10.86
CA ILE A 5 -2.11 4.65 11.01
C ILE A 5 -2.40 4.00 12.37
N ASN A 6 -2.33 4.79 13.46
CA ASN A 6 -2.59 4.30 14.81
C ASN A 6 -4.01 3.76 14.95
N ARG A 7 -5.00 4.43 14.33
CA ARG A 7 -6.39 3.94 14.31
C ARG A 7 -6.51 2.58 13.63
N ILE A 8 -5.88 2.39 12.47
CA ILE A 8 -5.91 1.11 11.75
C ILE A 8 -5.21 0.02 12.55
N LEU A 9 -4.03 0.29 13.10
CA LEU A 9 -3.30 -0.67 13.94
C LEU A 9 -4.13 -1.12 15.14
N ASN A 10 -4.85 -0.18 15.78
CA ASN A 10 -5.72 -0.51 16.90
C ASN A 10 -6.90 -1.41 16.49
N ILE A 11 -7.52 -1.16 15.33
CA ILE A 11 -8.60 -2.01 14.80
C ILE A 11 -8.08 -3.43 14.51
N ILE A 12 -6.92 -3.56 13.89
CA ILE A 12 -6.32 -4.87 13.57
C ILE A 12 -6.00 -5.63 14.87
N LYS A 13 -5.49 -4.92 15.89
CA LYS A 13 -5.25 -5.47 17.23
C LYS A 13 -6.54 -5.96 17.90
N VAL A 14 -7.61 -5.16 17.88
CA VAL A 14 -8.93 -5.52 18.44
C VAL A 14 -9.54 -6.71 17.72
N ALA A 15 -9.32 -6.82 16.40
CA ALA A 15 -9.78 -7.95 15.59
C ALA A 15 -8.93 -9.23 15.75
N SER A 16 -7.94 -9.24 16.67
CA SER A 16 -7.00 -10.35 16.88
C SER A 16 -6.28 -10.81 15.60
N LEU A 17 -6.09 -9.90 14.64
CA LEU A 17 -5.39 -10.18 13.40
C LEU A 17 -3.88 -10.00 13.60
N LEU A 18 -3.10 -10.97 13.12
CA LEU A 18 -1.65 -10.91 13.19
C LEU A 18 -1.09 -9.99 12.11
N LEU A 19 -0.20 -9.09 12.53
CA LEU A 19 0.41 -8.06 11.70
C LEU A 19 1.90 -8.38 11.52
N ASN A 20 2.32 -8.71 10.30
CA ASN A 20 3.74 -8.85 10.01
C ASN A 20 4.34 -7.49 9.64
N ILE A 21 4.81 -6.74 10.65
CA ILE A 21 5.36 -5.39 10.52
C ILE A 21 6.49 -5.28 9.48
N SER A 22 7.32 -6.32 9.33
CA SER A 22 8.43 -6.33 8.37
C SER A 22 8.00 -6.14 6.90
N LYS A 23 6.75 -6.46 6.57
CA LYS A 23 6.20 -6.32 5.21
C LYS A 23 5.62 -4.93 4.93
N TYR A 24 5.48 -4.07 5.94
CA TYR A 24 4.86 -2.76 5.80
C TYR A 24 5.90 -1.70 5.46
N LYS A 25 5.46 -0.71 4.68
CA LYS A 25 6.27 0.45 4.33
C LYS A 25 5.53 1.71 4.75
N PHE A 26 6.13 2.49 5.64
CA PHE A 26 5.57 3.73 6.16
C PHE A 26 6.34 4.94 5.63
N ASN A 27 5.69 6.10 5.60
CA ASN A 27 6.28 7.37 5.18
C ASN A 27 6.99 7.33 3.80
N ILE A 28 6.42 6.57 2.85
CA ILE A 28 6.94 6.43 1.49
C ILE A 28 6.25 7.39 0.52
N THR A 29 6.99 7.86 -0.48
CA THR A 29 6.48 8.77 -1.52
C THR A 29 5.77 8.07 -2.67
N PHE A 30 5.97 6.75 -2.80
CA PHE A 30 5.25 5.90 -3.75
C PHE A 30 5.09 4.48 -3.19
N ILE A 31 3.99 3.80 -3.55
CA ILE A 31 3.72 2.40 -3.19
C ILE A 31 3.18 1.62 -4.40
N LYS A 32 3.55 0.34 -4.52
CA LYS A 32 2.88 -0.58 -5.43
C LYS A 32 1.73 -1.27 -4.71
N TYR A 33 0.51 -1.14 -5.22
CA TYR A 33 -0.69 -1.75 -4.64
C TYR A 33 -1.63 -2.20 -5.75
N LEU A 34 -2.06 -3.47 -5.70
CA LEU A 34 -2.96 -4.09 -6.69
C LEU A 34 -2.53 -3.95 -8.17
N GLY A 35 -1.23 -3.80 -8.44
CA GLY A 35 -0.70 -3.58 -9.80
C GLY A 35 -0.63 -2.11 -10.24
N PHE A 36 -1.03 -1.19 -9.36
CA PHE A 36 -0.87 0.25 -9.54
C PHE A 36 0.33 0.77 -8.76
N ILE A 37 0.98 1.79 -9.29
CA ILE A 37 1.95 2.63 -8.60
C ILE A 37 1.20 3.87 -8.12
N ILE A 38 1.04 4.02 -6.81
CA ILE A 38 0.42 5.18 -6.18
C ILE A 38 1.53 6.14 -5.79
N LYS A 39 1.50 7.39 -6.26
CA LYS A 39 2.50 8.41 -5.92
C LYS A 39 1.86 9.60 -5.23
N ILE A 40 2.47 10.06 -4.13
CA ILE A 40 2.04 11.26 -3.41
C ILE A 40 1.94 12.45 -4.38
N LYS A 41 0.84 13.21 -4.29
CA LYS A 41 0.49 14.38 -5.16
C LYS A 41 0.28 14.09 -6.64
N LYS A 42 0.63 12.90 -7.14
CA LYS A 42 0.60 12.55 -8.56
C LYS A 42 -0.47 11.51 -8.91
N GLY A 43 -1.09 10.87 -7.91
CA GLY A 43 -2.26 9.99 -8.10
C GLY A 43 -1.90 8.54 -8.38
N LEU A 44 -2.82 7.81 -9.02
CA LEU A 44 -2.71 6.40 -9.38
C LEU A 44 -2.11 6.24 -10.79
N TYR A 45 -1.07 5.43 -10.92
CA TYR A 45 -0.47 5.04 -12.19
C TYR A 45 -0.54 3.53 -12.36
N ILE A 46 -0.63 3.05 -13.59
CA ILE A 46 -0.55 1.62 -13.88
C ILE A 46 0.93 1.24 -14.08
N ASP A 47 1.37 0.13 -13.49
CA ASP A 47 2.71 -0.42 -13.77
C ASP A 47 2.73 -1.01 -15.20
N PHE A 48 3.26 -0.24 -16.16
CA PHE A 48 3.35 -0.64 -17.56
C PHE A 48 4.06 -1.98 -17.77
N LYS A 49 4.99 -2.39 -16.88
CA LYS A 49 5.63 -3.72 -16.97
C LYS A 49 4.62 -4.85 -16.74
N LYS A 50 3.62 -4.64 -15.87
CA LYS A 50 2.54 -5.62 -15.63
C LYS A 50 1.57 -5.68 -16.80
N VAL A 51 1.22 -4.53 -17.39
CA VAL A 51 0.33 -4.47 -18.58
C VAL A 51 0.96 -5.12 -19.79
N LYS A 52 2.28 -5.02 -19.94
CA LYS A 52 3.01 -5.61 -21.07
C LYS A 52 2.86 -7.14 -21.13
N ALA A 53 2.68 -7.81 -19.99
CA ALA A 53 2.47 -9.26 -19.90
C ALA A 53 1.04 -9.71 -20.27
N ILE A 54 0.09 -8.79 -20.45
CA ILE A 54 -1.31 -9.11 -20.85
C ILE A 54 -1.50 -8.93 -22.36
N LYS A 55 -0.54 -8.31 -23.06
CA LYS A 55 -0.63 -7.96 -24.49
C LYS A 55 -0.09 -9.06 -25.44
N GLU A 56 -0.16 -10.32 -25.04
CA GLU A 56 0.04 -11.45 -25.97
C GLU A 56 -1.31 -11.93 -26.51
#